data_AF-A0A0R2TNE4-F1
#
_entry.id   AF-A0A0R2TNE4-F1
#
_cell.length_a   1.000
_cell.length_b   1.000
_cell.length_c   1.000
_cell.angle_alpha   90.00
_cell.angle_beta   90.00
_cell.angle_gamma   90.00
#
_symmetry.space_group_name_H-M   'P 1'
#
loop_
_entity.id
_entity.type
_entity.pdbx_description
1 polymer ?
#
loop_
_entity_poly.entity_id
_entity_poly.type
_entity_poly.pdbx_seq_one_letter_code
_entity_poly.pdbx_strand_id
1 'polypeptide(L)'
;MNISFNWLKDFLKIDLKIDEVSEILTDIGLEVEGIENYQEYKGNLEGLVVGEVVYCDKHPNADRLKLTKVDIGTEEPLQIVCGAPNIQLNQKVVVATVGTTLYPINNEKFKIIKSKIRGEISQGMICSEDEIGIGNSHEG
;
A
#
# COMPACT_ATOMS: atom_id res chain seq x y z
N MET A 1 12.68 -11.08 25.26
CA MET A 1 13.25 -9.89 24.56
C MET A 1 12.93 -10.06 23.09
N ASN A 2 12.37 -9.06 22.43
CA ASN A 2 12.03 -9.17 21.01
C ASN A 2 13.09 -8.46 20.17
N ILE A 3 13.52 -9.09 19.08
CA ILE A 3 14.51 -8.53 18.15
C ILE A 3 14.03 -8.73 16.72
N SER A 4 14.23 -7.71 15.88
CA SER A 4 13.96 -7.82 14.45
C SER A 4 14.99 -8.73 13.79
N PHE A 5 14.51 -9.76 13.10
CA PHE A 5 15.38 -10.65 12.32
C PHE A 5 16.11 -9.91 11.20
N ASN A 6 15.45 -8.93 10.56
CA ASN A 6 16.08 -8.10 9.53
C ASN A 6 17.23 -7.28 10.13
N TRP A 7 17.03 -6.72 11.33
CA TRP A 7 18.08 -5.95 12.00
C TRP A 7 19.28 -6.83 12.37
N LEU A 8 19.03 -8.08 12.80
CA LEU A 8 20.09 -9.05 13.05
C LEU A 8 20.87 -9.42 11.78
N LYS A 9 20.16 -9.58 10.64
CA LYS A 9 20.77 -9.82 9.33
C LYS A 9 21.66 -8.66 8.89
N ASP A 10 21.22 -7.43 9.09
CA ASP A 10 22.01 -6.24 8.74
C ASP A 10 23.31 -6.16 9.55
N PHE A 11 23.25 -6.55 10.83
CA PHE A 11 24.41 -6.47 11.73
C PHE A 11 25.41 -7.61 11.52
N LEU A 12 24.93 -8.85 11.35
CA LEU A 12 25.76 -10.05 11.27
C LEU A 12 26.06 -10.50 9.83
N LYS A 13 25.37 -9.95 8.83
CA LYS A 13 25.49 -10.31 7.40
C LYS A 13 25.37 -11.82 7.16
N ILE A 14 24.35 -12.44 7.73
CA ILE A 14 24.08 -13.87 7.63
C ILE A 14 23.05 -14.17 6.54
N ASP A 15 23.28 -15.26 5.80
CA ASP A 15 22.34 -15.80 4.81
C ASP A 15 21.71 -17.10 5.32
N LEU A 16 21.12 -17.02 6.52
CA LEU A 16 20.41 -18.12 7.17
C LEU A 16 18.91 -17.83 7.20
N LYS A 17 18.11 -18.90 7.23
CA LYS A 17 16.67 -18.80 7.49
C LYS A 17 16.41 -18.56 8.96
N ILE A 18 15.24 -18.01 9.29
CA ILE A 18 14.90 -17.67 10.67
C ILE A 18 14.85 -18.91 11.58
N ASP A 19 14.41 -20.05 11.04
CA ASP A 19 14.36 -21.32 11.76
C ASP A 19 15.77 -21.78 12.16
N GLU A 20 16.74 -21.71 11.24
CA GLU A 20 18.14 -22.08 11.51
C GLU A 20 18.77 -21.15 12.55
N VAL A 21 18.50 -19.85 12.46
CA VAL A 21 18.99 -18.88 13.45
C VAL A 21 18.36 -19.12 14.82
N SER A 22 17.08 -19.49 14.86
CA SER A 22 16.37 -19.83 16.10
C SER A 22 16.97 -21.05 16.80
N GLU A 23 17.29 -22.10 16.03
CA GLU A 23 17.99 -23.29 16.54
C GLU A 23 19.38 -22.93 17.08
N ILE A 24 20.18 -22.20 16.30
CA ILE A 24 21.54 -21.80 16.71
C ILE A 24 21.50 -20.96 17.98
N LEU A 25 20.59 -19.98 18.07
CA LEU A 25 20.44 -19.14 19.28
C LEU A 25 20.10 -20.01 20.49
N THR A 26 19.18 -20.95 20.35
CA THR A 26 18.79 -21.86 21.43
C THR A 26 19.96 -22.77 21.85
N ASP A 27 20.71 -23.32 20.90
CA ASP A 27 21.86 -24.19 21.15
C ASP A 27 23.01 -23.48 21.88
N ILE A 28 23.19 -22.17 21.66
CA ILE A 28 24.19 -21.36 22.38
C ILE A 28 23.67 -20.77 23.70
N GLY A 29 22.47 -21.16 24.13
CA GLY A 29 21.88 -20.75 25.41
C GLY A 29 21.04 -19.47 25.38
N LEU A 30 20.69 -18.97 24.18
CA LEU A 30 19.76 -17.87 23.96
C LEU A 30 18.42 -18.43 23.44
N GLU A 31 17.62 -18.99 24.35
CA GLU A 31 16.35 -19.63 24.02
C GLU A 31 15.39 -18.70 23.26
N VAL A 32 14.82 -19.22 22.17
CA VAL A 32 13.80 -18.53 21.37
C VAL A 32 12.43 -19.11 21.70
N GLU A 33 11.66 -18.36 22.50
CA GLU A 33 10.31 -18.76 22.94
C GLU A 33 9.28 -18.75 21.80
N GLY A 34 9.50 -17.96 20.76
CA GLY A 34 8.57 -17.84 19.64
C GLY A 34 9.06 -16.92 18.53
N ILE A 35 8.51 -17.14 17.35
CA ILE A 35 8.73 -16.32 16.16
C ILE A 35 7.37 -15.77 15.73
N GLU A 36 7.28 -14.44 15.66
CA GLU A 36 6.05 -13.75 15.26
C GLU A 36 6.31 -12.87 14.05
N ASN A 37 5.37 -12.87 13.11
CA ASN A 37 5.39 -11.91 12.01
C ASN A 37 4.96 -10.54 12.55
N TYR A 38 5.87 -9.58 12.48
CA TYR A 38 5.54 -8.19 12.81
C TYR A 38 4.85 -7.51 11.64
N GLN A 39 3.66 -6.99 11.86
CA GLN A 39 2.93 -6.14 10.92
C GLN A 39 2.60 -4.82 11.62
N GLU A 40 3.25 -3.74 11.21
CA GLU A 40 2.95 -2.40 11.72
C GLU A 40 1.57 -1.95 11.24
N TYR A 41 1.23 -2.24 9.98
CA TYR A 41 -0.06 -1.94 9.37
C TYR A 41 -0.78 -3.23 8.96
N LYS A 42 -2.10 -3.28 9.17
CA LYS A 42 -2.92 -4.43 8.80
C LYS A 42 -2.84 -4.68 7.29
N GLY A 43 -2.58 -5.92 6.91
CA GLY A 43 -2.44 -6.29 5.49
C GLY A 43 -1.09 -5.91 4.88
N ASN A 44 -0.13 -5.45 5.68
CA ASN A 44 1.26 -5.17 5.27
C ASN A 44 1.41 -4.28 4.02
N LEU A 45 0.41 -3.40 3.77
CA LEU A 45 0.36 -2.54 2.59
C LEU A 45 0.44 -3.33 1.26
N GLU A 46 0.05 -4.61 1.27
CA GLU A 46 0.18 -5.50 0.13
C GLU A 46 -0.71 -5.04 -1.03
N GLY A 47 -0.11 -4.89 -2.22
CA GLY A 47 -0.81 -4.43 -3.42
C GLY A 47 -0.95 -2.90 -3.53
N LEU A 48 -0.33 -2.14 -2.63
CA LEU A 48 -0.12 -0.71 -2.81
C LEU A 48 1.16 -0.45 -3.59
N VAL A 49 1.10 0.46 -4.55
CA VAL A 49 2.25 0.87 -5.35
C VAL A 49 2.33 2.39 -5.39
N VAL A 50 3.55 2.92 -5.52
CA VAL A 50 3.74 4.35 -5.78
C VAL A 50 3.63 4.59 -7.28
N GLY A 51 2.78 5.54 -7.67
CA GLY A 51 2.63 5.98 -9.05
C GLY A 51 2.76 7.48 -9.20
N GLU A 52 2.93 7.94 -10.43
CA GLU A 52 3.01 9.35 -10.80
C GLU A 52 1.83 9.75 -11.70
N VAL A 53 1.16 10.84 -11.35
CA VAL A 53 0.02 11.35 -12.13
C VAL A 53 0.54 12.01 -13.41
N VAL A 54 0.40 11.33 -14.55
CA VAL A 54 0.83 11.81 -15.87
C VAL A 54 -0.26 12.57 -16.63
N TYR A 55 -1.51 12.48 -16.16
CA TYR A 55 -2.64 13.26 -16.68
C TYR A 55 -3.68 13.48 -15.59
N CYS A 56 -4.23 14.69 -15.50
CA CYS A 56 -5.28 15.04 -14.56
C CYS A 56 -6.19 16.10 -15.16
N ASP A 57 -7.46 15.76 -15.38
CA ASP A 57 -8.47 16.67 -15.93
C ASP A 57 -9.81 16.52 -15.21
N LYS A 58 -10.72 17.47 -15.40
CA LYS A 58 -12.05 17.42 -14.79
C LYS A 58 -12.86 16.26 -15.39
N HIS A 59 -13.58 15.53 -14.55
CA HIS A 59 -14.40 14.44 -15.01
C HIS A 59 -15.56 14.96 -15.88
N PRO A 60 -15.83 14.37 -17.07
CA PRO A 60 -16.82 14.90 -18.03
C PRO A 60 -18.24 14.93 -17.47
N ASN A 61 -18.59 13.94 -16.64
CA ASN A 61 -19.94 13.77 -16.06
C ASN A 61 -20.01 14.10 -14.55
N ALA A 62 -19.04 14.80 -13.97
CA ALA A 62 -19.04 15.12 -12.55
C ALA A 62 -18.22 16.37 -12.18
N ASP A 63 -18.81 17.26 -11.40
CA ASP A 63 -18.15 18.51 -11.04
C ASP A 63 -17.05 18.39 -9.99
N ARG A 64 -17.16 17.39 -9.11
CA ARG A 64 -16.25 17.17 -7.97
C ARG A 64 -15.24 16.05 -8.19
N LEU A 65 -15.26 15.40 -9.36
CA LEU A 65 -14.34 14.32 -9.67
C LEU A 65 -13.35 14.76 -10.74
N LYS A 66 -12.17 14.18 -10.68
CA LYS A 66 -11.11 14.32 -11.67
C LYS A 66 -10.85 12.96 -12.31
N LEU A 67 -10.59 12.98 -13.61
CA LEU A 67 -10.14 11.82 -14.35
C LEU A 67 -8.62 11.90 -14.45
N THR A 68 -7.94 10.91 -13.89
CA THR A 68 -6.47 10.87 -13.84
C THR A 68 -5.94 9.67 -14.59
N LYS A 69 -4.72 9.80 -15.13
CA LYS A 69 -3.91 8.67 -15.54
C LYS A 69 -2.67 8.63 -14.67
N VAL A 70 -2.40 7.48 -14.06
CA VAL A 70 -1.29 7.28 -13.14
C VAL A 70 -0.35 6.23 -13.72
N ASP A 71 0.91 6.61 -13.91
CA ASP A 71 1.97 5.69 -14.26
C ASP A 71 2.46 4.97 -13.01
N ILE A 72 2.34 3.65 -12.99
CA ILE A 72 2.79 2.78 -11.90
C ILE A 72 3.93 1.84 -12.36
N GLY A 73 4.57 2.13 -13.49
CA GLY A 73 5.61 1.29 -14.08
C GLY A 73 5.09 0.09 -14.88
N THR A 74 3.80 0.10 -15.25
CA THR A 74 3.19 -0.88 -16.16
C THR A 74 3.30 -0.43 -17.63
N GLU A 75 2.97 -1.30 -18.59
CA GLU A 75 3.01 -0.96 -20.02
C GLU A 75 2.13 0.25 -20.38
N GLU A 76 0.97 0.37 -19.74
CA GLU A 76 0.06 1.50 -19.92
C GLU A 76 -0.27 2.16 -18.56
N PRO A 77 -0.38 3.51 -18.51
CA PRO A 77 -0.87 4.21 -17.32
C PRO A 77 -2.30 3.81 -16.97
N LEU A 78 -2.57 3.63 -15.68
CA LEU A 78 -3.89 3.28 -15.19
C LEU A 78 -4.81 4.50 -15.17
N GLN A 79 -6.02 4.36 -15.74
CA GLN A 79 -7.05 5.38 -15.59
C GLN A 79 -7.74 5.23 -14.22
N ILE A 80 -7.70 6.27 -13.40
CA ILE A 80 -8.28 6.28 -12.06
C ILE A 80 -9.11 7.55 -11.89
N VAL A 81 -10.35 7.39 -11.42
CA VAL A 81 -11.20 8.52 -11.05
C VAL A 81 -10.93 8.87 -9.59
N CYS A 82 -10.55 10.12 -9.34
CA CYS A 82 -10.21 10.60 -8.00
C CYS A 82 -11.09 11.80 -7.63
N GLY A 83 -11.57 11.82 -6.38
CA GLY A 83 -12.35 12.95 -5.83
C GLY A 83 -11.54 13.94 -5.01
N ALA A 84 -10.26 13.65 -4.75
CA ALA A 84 -9.43 14.45 -3.87
C ALA A 84 -9.17 15.85 -4.46
N PRO A 85 -9.38 16.94 -3.71
CA PRO A 85 -9.23 18.29 -4.23
C PRO A 85 -7.76 18.63 -4.55
N ASN A 86 -6.83 18.02 -3.82
CA ASN A 86 -5.39 18.25 -3.91
C ASN A 86 -4.69 17.48 -5.05
N ILE A 87 -5.35 16.54 -5.73
CA ILE A 87 -4.71 15.76 -6.81
C ILE A 87 -4.31 16.64 -7.99
N GLN A 88 -3.05 16.52 -8.43
CA GLN A 88 -2.44 17.35 -9.48
C GLN A 88 -1.53 16.54 -10.42
N LEU A 89 -1.26 17.10 -11.59
CA LEU A 89 -0.28 16.57 -12.54
C LEU A 89 1.13 16.54 -11.92
N ASN A 90 1.93 15.52 -12.25
CA ASN A 90 3.28 15.24 -11.73
C ASN A 90 3.34 15.01 -10.22
N GLN A 91 2.21 14.67 -9.59
CA GLN A 91 2.17 14.29 -8.18
C GLN A 91 2.46 12.80 -8.04
N LYS A 92 3.32 12.44 -7.09
CA LYS A 92 3.49 11.05 -6.65
C LYS A 92 2.40 10.68 -5.66
N VAL A 93 1.73 9.56 -5.90
CA VAL A 93 0.59 9.11 -5.12
C VAL A 93 0.67 7.63 -4.83
N VAL A 94 0.00 7.21 -3.76
CA VAL A 94 -0.20 5.80 -3.44
C VAL A 94 -1.41 5.29 -4.22
N VAL A 95 -1.22 4.20 -4.96
CA VAL A 95 -2.26 3.57 -5.78
C VAL A 95 -2.53 2.17 -5.27
N ALA A 96 -3.80 1.89 -4.98
CA ALA A 96 -4.29 0.54 -4.80
C ALA A 96 -4.75 -0.02 -6.14
N THR A 97 -4.05 -1.05 -6.62
CA THR A 97 -4.37 -1.73 -7.87
C THR A 97 -5.62 -2.61 -7.76
N VAL A 98 -6.21 -3.00 -8.90
CA VAL A 98 -7.33 -3.94 -8.89
C VAL A 98 -6.88 -5.26 -8.27
N GLY A 99 -7.60 -5.72 -7.24
CA GLY A 99 -7.26 -6.90 -6.47
C GLY A 99 -6.68 -6.60 -5.08
N THR A 100 -6.19 -5.38 -4.86
CA THR A 100 -5.67 -4.94 -3.57
C THR A 100 -6.77 -4.92 -2.52
N THR A 101 -6.46 -5.40 -1.31
CA THR A 101 -7.38 -5.31 -0.16
C THR A 101 -6.92 -4.18 0.75
N LEU A 102 -7.77 -3.17 0.93
CA LEU A 102 -7.51 -2.05 1.82
C LEU A 102 -8.06 -2.33 3.22
N TYR A 103 -7.35 -1.80 4.22
CA TYR A 103 -7.69 -1.93 5.63
C TYR A 103 -7.77 -0.53 6.28
N PRO A 104 -8.87 0.20 6.05
CA PRO A 104 -9.01 1.56 6.57
C PRO A 104 -9.10 1.59 8.11
N ILE A 105 -8.79 2.73 8.73
CA ILE A 105 -8.87 2.90 10.19
C ILE A 105 -10.33 2.84 10.69
N ASN A 106 -11.23 3.50 9.98
CA ASN A 106 -12.60 3.75 10.43
C ASN A 106 -13.67 2.93 9.68
N ASN A 107 -13.27 2.14 8.68
CA ASN A 107 -14.20 1.38 7.81
C ASN A 107 -13.85 -0.10 7.77
N GLU A 108 -14.79 -0.92 7.29
CA GLU A 108 -14.53 -2.33 7.01
C GLU A 108 -13.50 -2.50 5.89
N LYS A 109 -12.73 -3.59 5.95
CA LYS A 109 -11.81 -3.95 4.87
C LYS A 109 -12.59 -4.15 3.57
N PHE A 110 -12.05 -3.67 2.46
CA PHE A 110 -12.67 -3.86 1.15
C PHE A 110 -11.64 -4.11 0.07
N LYS A 111 -12.06 -4.79 -1.00
CA LYS A 111 -11.20 -5.14 -2.12
C LYS A 111 -11.43 -4.18 -3.28
N ILE A 112 -10.36 -3.66 -3.85
CA ILE A 112 -10.41 -2.81 -5.03
C ILE A 112 -10.82 -3.65 -6.24
N ILE A 113 -11.89 -3.21 -6.88
CA ILE A 113 -12.42 -3.81 -8.10
C ILE A 113 -12.43 -2.76 -9.22
N LYS A 114 -12.25 -3.22 -10.46
CA LYS A 114 -12.48 -2.38 -11.63
C LYS A 114 -13.95 -1.98 -11.66
N SER A 115 -14.23 -0.69 -11.64
CA SER A 115 -15.60 -0.16 -11.60
C SER A 115 -15.78 0.99 -12.58
N LYS A 116 -17.04 1.28 -12.90
CA LYS A 116 -17.42 2.39 -13.77
C LYS A 116 -18.04 3.49 -12.91
N ILE A 117 -17.35 4.62 -12.77
CA ILE A 117 -17.79 5.75 -11.98
C ILE A 117 -18.31 6.81 -12.95
N ARG A 118 -19.63 7.05 -12.92
CA ARG A 118 -20.29 8.10 -13.71
C ARG A 118 -19.94 8.10 -15.21
N GLY A 119 -19.77 6.92 -15.81
CA GLY A 119 -19.49 6.78 -17.24
C GLY A 119 -18.02 6.46 -17.56
N GLU A 120 -17.10 6.77 -16.66
CA GLU A 120 -15.67 6.51 -16.85
C GLU A 120 -15.19 5.28 -16.10
N ILE A 121 -14.21 4.58 -16.65
CA ILE A 121 -13.61 3.40 -16.02
C ILE A 121 -12.59 3.86 -14.98
N SER A 122 -12.62 3.27 -13.79
CA SER A 122 -11.58 3.38 -12.77
C SER A 122 -10.92 2.02 -12.56
N GLN A 123 -9.62 1.94 -12.80
CA GLN A 123 -8.80 0.74 -12.72
C GLN A 123 -7.96 0.69 -11.44
N GLY A 124 -8.48 1.28 -10.37
CA GLY A 124 -7.81 1.37 -9.09
C GLY A 124 -8.40 2.48 -8.24
N MET A 125 -7.66 2.80 -7.19
CA MET A 125 -7.96 3.89 -6.26
C MET A 125 -6.65 4.61 -5.91
N ILE A 126 -6.68 5.94 -5.93
CA ILE A 126 -5.63 6.76 -5.32
C ILE A 126 -6.00 6.88 -3.85
N CYS A 127 -5.08 6.52 -2.96
CA CYS A 127 -5.39 6.35 -1.55
C CYS A 127 -4.90 7.49 -0.67
N SER A 128 -5.72 7.88 0.30
CA SER A 128 -5.34 8.73 1.43
C SER A 128 -4.80 7.90 2.61
N GLU A 129 -4.24 8.58 3.62
CA GLU A 129 -3.61 7.93 4.78
C GLU A 129 -4.58 7.07 5.60
N ASP A 130 -5.84 7.50 5.72
CA ASP A 130 -6.88 6.82 6.49
C ASP A 130 -7.43 5.58 5.78
N GLU A 131 -7.39 5.55 4.45
CA GLU A 131 -7.80 4.43 3.61
C GLU A 131 -6.78 3.27 3.67
N ILE A 132 -5.50 3.58 3.86
CA ILE A 132 -4.41 2.59 3.96
C ILE A 132 -4.04 2.23 5.40
N GLY A 133 -4.71 2.84 6.39
CA GLY A 133 -4.51 2.49 7.80
C GLY A 133 -3.25 3.08 8.44
N ILE A 134 -2.64 4.10 7.83
CA ILE A 134 -1.38 4.70 8.30
C ILE A 134 -1.62 5.98 9.13
N GLY A 135 -2.66 6.76 8.79
CA GLY A 135 -2.91 8.05 9.44
C GLY A 135 -4.40 8.41 9.46
N ASN A 136 -4.75 9.50 10.13
CA ASN A 136 -6.14 9.97 10.25
C ASN A 136 -6.50 11.06 9.22
N SER A 137 -5.57 11.43 8.33
CA SER A 137 -5.78 12.50 7.37
C SER A 137 -6.69 12.05 6.24
N HIS A 138 -7.74 12.83 5.99
CA HIS A 138 -8.71 12.66 4.89
C HIS A 138 -8.82 13.93 4.03
N GLU A 139 -7.82 14.82 4.09
CA GLU A 139 -7.86 16.08 3.33
C GLU A 139 -7.65 15.89 1.82
N GLY A 140 -7.29 14.67 1.40
CA GLY A 140 -7.06 14.25 0.03
C GLY A 140 -5.69 13.62 -0.18
#